data_AF-A0A271J0T0-F1
#
_entry.id   AF-A0A271J0T0-F1
#
_cell.length_a   1.000
_cell.length_b   1.000
_cell.length_c   1.000
_cell.angle_alpha   90.00
_cell.angle_beta   90.00
_cell.angle_gamma   90.00
#
_symmetry.space_group_name_H-M   'P 1'
#
loop_
_entity.id
_entity.type
_entity.pdbx_description
1 polymer ?
#
loop_
_entity_poly.entity_id
_entity_poly.type
_entity_poly.pdbx_seq_one_letter_code
_entity_poly.pdbx_strand_id
1 'polypeptide(L)'
;MRRPLANGLCVIALLLAAAALPGCDAVETAATADAATVTETPLRTRFTLCTGEVVVLRGTTRSVDHVRADRGGGLHLTSNYTLHVTGTGSLGNTYRGNENGTLSLNLTAGQTYTITQSTRVIGRGAAPDFRLKAVLHVTANAQGVLTSVVERVRVSDTCG
;
A
#
# COMPACT_ATOMS: atom_id res chain seq x y z
N MET A 1 0.38 -39.47 21.27
CA MET A 1 0.04 -40.91 21.35
C MET A 1 -1.46 -41.01 21.16
N ARG A 2 -2.12 -41.71 20.23
CA ARG A 2 -1.86 -42.77 19.23
C ARG A 2 -2.80 -42.49 18.03
N ARG A 3 -2.28 -42.32 16.81
CA ARG A 3 -2.42 -43.18 15.60
C ARG A 3 -3.83 -43.70 15.22
N PRO A 4 -4.18 -43.66 13.91
CA PRO A 4 -5.50 -43.96 13.35
C PRO A 4 -5.70 -45.45 13.04
N LEU A 5 -6.95 -45.87 12.84
CA LEU A 5 -7.29 -47.20 12.31
C LEU A 5 -7.88 -47.07 10.90
N ALA A 6 -7.06 -47.47 9.94
CA ALA A 6 -7.44 -47.87 8.60
C ALA A 6 -8.10 -49.26 8.66
N ASN A 7 -9.16 -49.46 7.89
CA ASN A 7 -9.62 -50.79 7.48
C ASN A 7 -10.56 -50.64 6.28
N GLY A 8 -10.18 -51.23 5.16
CA GLY A 8 -10.98 -51.26 3.95
C GLY A 8 -10.17 -51.87 2.82
N LEU A 9 -10.01 -53.19 2.90
CA LEU A 9 -9.25 -54.04 2.00
C LEU A 9 -9.45 -53.75 0.50
N CYS A 10 -8.33 -53.82 -0.20
CA CYS A 10 -8.22 -53.99 -1.64
C CYS A 10 -8.46 -55.47 -1.99
N VAL A 11 -9.45 -55.77 -2.84
CA VAL A 11 -9.50 -57.04 -3.60
C VAL A 11 -9.84 -56.70 -5.05
N ILE A 12 -8.88 -57.00 -5.93
CA ILE A 12 -8.93 -56.87 -7.38
C ILE A 12 -9.42 -58.20 -7.95
N ALA A 13 -10.40 -58.19 -8.85
CA ALA A 13 -10.56 -59.25 -9.86
C ALA A 13 -11.27 -58.74 -11.13
N LEU A 14 -10.61 -59.00 -12.26
CA LEU A 14 -10.90 -58.63 -13.66
C LEU A 14 -12.30 -58.97 -14.16
N LEU A 15 -12.86 -58.09 -15.01
CA LEU A 15 -13.63 -58.46 -16.21
C LEU A 15 -13.62 -57.30 -17.23
N LEU A 16 -13.24 -57.63 -18.47
CA LEU A 16 -13.15 -56.72 -19.61
C LEU A 16 -14.53 -56.14 -19.97
N ALA A 17 -14.67 -54.82 -19.86
CA ALA A 17 -15.59 -54.03 -20.68
C ALA A 17 -15.02 -52.61 -20.81
N ALA A 18 -14.64 -52.24 -22.03
CA ALA A 18 -14.23 -50.88 -22.36
C ALA A 18 -15.47 -49.95 -22.28
N ALA A 19 -15.77 -49.46 -21.09
CA ALA A 19 -16.72 -48.36 -20.89
C ALA A 19 -15.92 -47.10 -20.57
N ALA A 20 -16.01 -46.10 -21.44
CA ALA A 20 -15.42 -44.80 -21.25
C ALA A 20 -15.89 -44.20 -19.92
N LEU A 21 -14.98 -44.11 -18.95
CA LEU A 21 -15.22 -43.36 -17.72
C LEU A 21 -15.26 -41.88 -18.08
N PRO A 22 -16.33 -41.13 -17.76
CA PRO A 22 -16.27 -39.68 -17.83
C PRO A 22 -15.16 -39.25 -16.87
N GLY A 23 -14.13 -38.63 -17.42
CA GLY A 23 -13.02 -38.08 -16.66
C GLY A 23 -13.59 -37.19 -15.56
N CYS A 24 -13.25 -37.51 -14.32
CA CYS A 24 -13.44 -36.60 -13.21
C CYS A 24 -12.41 -35.48 -13.42
N ASP A 25 -12.77 -34.50 -14.24
CA ASP A 25 -11.98 -33.30 -14.41
C ASP A 25 -11.88 -32.64 -13.04
N ALA A 26 -10.70 -32.76 -12.42
CA ALA A 26 -10.38 -32.01 -11.24
C ALA A 26 -10.57 -30.54 -11.60
N VAL A 27 -11.58 -29.90 -11.02
CA VAL A 27 -11.77 -28.46 -11.10
C VAL A 27 -10.57 -27.85 -10.40
N GLU A 28 -9.53 -27.56 -11.16
CA GLU A 28 -8.36 -26.82 -10.72
C GLU A 28 -8.85 -25.39 -10.46
N THR A 29 -9.18 -25.11 -9.19
CA THR A 29 -9.47 -23.75 -8.75
C THR A 29 -8.20 -22.94 -8.96
N ALA A 30 -8.12 -22.26 -10.11
CA ALA A 30 -7.05 -21.33 -10.39
C ALA A 30 -6.96 -20.34 -9.22
N ALA A 31 -5.85 -20.40 -8.49
CA ALA A 31 -5.57 -19.43 -7.45
C ALA A 31 -5.51 -18.05 -8.12
N THR A 32 -6.50 -17.20 -7.86
CA THR A 32 -6.44 -15.80 -8.27
C THR A 32 -5.25 -15.18 -7.56
N ALA A 33 -4.19 -14.90 -8.31
CA ALA A 33 -3.02 -14.21 -7.80
C ALA A 33 -3.45 -12.88 -7.17
N ASP A 34 -3.03 -12.64 -5.94
CA ASP A 34 -3.19 -11.39 -5.22
C ASP A 34 -2.33 -10.32 -5.91
N ALA A 35 -2.88 -9.67 -6.92
CA ALA A 35 -2.16 -8.71 -7.74
C ALA A 35 -1.85 -7.45 -6.93
N ALA A 36 -0.57 -7.11 -6.80
CA ALA A 36 -0.14 -5.86 -6.21
C ALA A 36 -0.21 -4.73 -7.24
N THR A 37 -0.71 -3.56 -6.84
CA THR A 37 -0.62 -2.33 -7.64
C THR A 37 0.57 -1.52 -7.18
N VAL A 38 1.47 -1.15 -8.11
CA VAL A 38 2.62 -0.30 -7.80
C VAL A 38 2.36 1.09 -8.36
N THR A 39 2.45 2.11 -7.51
CA THR A 39 2.25 3.51 -7.91
C THR A 39 3.47 4.33 -7.54
N GLU A 40 3.96 5.14 -8.47
CA GLU A 40 5.00 6.14 -8.22
C GLU A 40 4.46 7.54 -8.51
N THR A 41 4.55 8.41 -7.51
CA THR A 41 3.99 9.77 -7.57
C THR A 41 5.11 10.78 -7.33
N PRO A 42 5.46 11.62 -8.32
CA PRO A 42 6.41 12.70 -8.10
C PRO A 42 5.81 13.75 -7.15
N LEU A 43 6.61 14.22 -6.20
CA LEU A 43 6.25 15.27 -5.27
C LEU A 43 7.06 16.52 -5.60
N ARG A 44 6.36 17.64 -5.74
CA ARG A 44 6.97 18.97 -5.76
C ARG A 44 6.12 19.92 -4.95
N THR A 45 6.70 20.51 -3.91
CA THR A 45 6.00 21.47 -3.06
C THR A 45 6.91 22.62 -2.69
N ARG A 46 6.30 23.78 -2.43
CA ARG A 46 6.95 25.01 -2.01
C ARG A 46 6.24 25.52 -0.77
N PHE A 47 7.01 25.91 0.23
CA PHE A 47 6.50 26.50 1.47
C PHE A 47 7.52 27.48 2.04
N THR A 48 7.06 28.33 2.95
CA THR A 48 7.89 29.27 3.68
C THR A 48 7.99 28.76 5.12
N LEU A 49 9.21 28.56 5.59
CA LEU A 49 9.49 28.27 6.99
C LEU A 49 9.33 29.55 7.83
N CYS A 50 9.15 29.43 9.13
CA CYS A 50 9.06 30.61 10.02
C CYS A 50 10.31 31.48 10.03
N THR A 51 11.46 30.93 9.62
CA THR A 51 12.68 31.71 9.39
C THR A 51 12.55 32.71 8.22
N GLY A 52 11.42 32.69 7.50
CA GLY A 52 11.21 33.42 6.25
C GLY A 52 11.82 32.71 5.04
N GLU A 53 12.51 31.59 5.25
CA GLU A 53 13.14 30.84 4.18
C GLU A 53 12.10 30.12 3.32
N VAL A 54 12.16 30.35 2.01
CA VAL A 54 11.34 29.64 1.05
C VAL A 54 12.04 28.35 0.66
N VAL A 55 11.43 27.21 0.95
CA VAL A 55 11.97 25.89 0.61
C VAL A 55 11.16 25.27 -0.52
N VAL A 56 11.86 24.72 -1.51
CA VAL A 56 11.27 23.89 -2.57
C VAL A 56 11.73 22.46 -2.37
N LEU A 57 10.80 21.59 -1.99
CA LEU A 57 11.05 20.15 -1.93
C LEU A 57 10.65 19.48 -3.25
N ARG A 58 11.46 18.50 -3.65
CA ARG A 58 11.25 17.61 -4.78
C ARG A 58 11.50 16.18 -4.33
N GLY A 59 10.77 15.24 -4.89
CA GLY A 59 10.93 13.85 -4.50
C GLY A 59 9.95 12.92 -5.20
N THR A 60 9.88 11.70 -4.69
CA THR A 60 8.98 10.65 -5.17
C THR A 60 8.42 9.88 -4.00
N THR A 61 7.13 9.59 -4.06
CA THR A 61 6.48 8.57 -3.23
C THR A 61 6.30 7.32 -4.08
N ARG A 62 6.56 6.15 -3.50
CA ARG A 62 6.26 4.85 -4.11
C ARG A 62 5.35 4.07 -3.17
N SER A 63 4.28 3.49 -3.68
CA SER A 63 3.41 2.56 -2.95
C SER A 63 3.33 1.21 -3.65
N VAL A 64 3.16 0.16 -2.85
CA VAL A 64 2.85 -1.20 -3.28
C VAL A 64 1.61 -1.62 -2.52
N ASP A 65 0.49 -1.68 -3.23
CA ASP A 65 -0.85 -1.80 -2.67
C ASP A 65 -1.43 -3.18 -2.96
N HIS A 66 -1.89 -3.87 -1.92
CA HIS A 66 -2.59 -5.14 -1.97
C HIS A 66 -4.03 -4.94 -1.51
N VAL A 67 -5.00 -5.29 -2.34
CA VAL A 67 -6.43 -5.22 -2.01
C VAL A 67 -7.02 -6.61 -2.06
N ARG A 68 -7.63 -7.03 -0.95
CA ARG A 68 -8.32 -8.31 -0.84
C ARG A 68 -9.78 -8.10 -0.49
N ALA A 69 -10.69 -8.76 -1.20
CA ALA A 69 -12.08 -8.82 -0.78
C ALA A 69 -12.23 -9.74 0.42
N ASP A 70 -13.04 -9.33 1.40
CA ASP A 70 -13.45 -10.19 2.50
C ASP A 70 -14.72 -11.00 2.13
N ARG A 71 -15.06 -12.01 2.95
CA ARG A 71 -16.24 -12.86 2.71
C ARG A 71 -17.58 -12.12 2.90
N GLY A 72 -17.56 -10.92 3.50
CA GLY A 72 -18.73 -10.08 3.76
C GLY A 72 -18.94 -8.97 2.72
N GLY A 73 -18.10 -8.91 1.67
CA GLY A 73 -18.18 -7.88 0.62
C GLY A 73 -17.43 -6.58 0.94
N GLY A 74 -16.69 -6.52 2.04
CA GLY A 74 -15.73 -5.46 2.31
C GLY A 74 -14.38 -5.70 1.62
N LEU A 75 -13.51 -4.69 1.69
CA LEU A 75 -12.17 -4.73 1.11
C LEU A 75 -11.12 -4.49 2.19
N HIS A 76 -10.00 -5.21 2.12
CA HIS A 76 -8.84 -5.00 2.98
C HIS A 76 -7.67 -4.51 2.15
N LEU A 77 -7.20 -3.29 2.43
CA LEU A 77 -6.01 -2.70 1.82
C LEU A 77 -4.81 -2.88 2.74
N THR A 78 -3.70 -3.37 2.19
CA THR A 78 -2.36 -3.22 2.77
C THR A 78 -1.46 -2.48 1.77
N SER A 79 -0.90 -1.35 2.18
CA SER A 79 -0.04 -0.51 1.36
C SER A 79 1.34 -0.38 2.00
N ASN A 80 2.38 -0.82 1.29
CA ASN A 80 3.77 -0.53 1.67
C ASN A 80 4.24 0.71 0.92
N TYR A 81 4.69 1.73 1.61
CA TYR A 81 5.08 2.99 0.99
C TYR A 81 6.48 3.45 1.39
N THR A 82 7.10 4.20 0.49
CA THR A 82 8.36 4.92 0.70
C THR A 82 8.23 6.34 0.17
N LEU A 83 8.81 7.30 0.88
CA LEU A 83 8.95 8.69 0.46
C LEU A 83 10.42 9.08 0.48
N HIS A 84 10.88 9.72 -0.58
CA HIS A 84 12.19 10.36 -0.63
C HIS A 84 12.03 11.79 -1.12
N VAL A 85 12.46 12.76 -0.32
CA VAL A 85 12.44 14.18 -0.68
C VAL A 85 13.77 14.85 -0.39
N THR A 86 14.15 15.76 -1.27
CA THR A 86 15.27 16.68 -1.10
C THR A 86 14.83 18.09 -1.45
N GLY A 87 15.52 19.09 -0.95
CA GLY A 87 15.28 20.46 -1.37
C GLY A 87 16.35 21.43 -0.97
N THR A 88 16.24 22.61 -1.55
CA THR A 88 17.10 23.75 -1.26
C THR A 88 16.20 24.92 -0.90
N GLY A 89 16.58 25.62 0.18
CA GLY A 89 15.91 26.84 0.60
C GLY A 89 16.52 28.08 -0.05
N SER A 90 15.79 29.19 -0.01
CA SER A 90 16.20 30.47 -0.59
C SER A 90 17.44 31.08 0.09
N LEU A 91 17.81 30.59 1.28
CA LEU A 91 19.02 31.01 2.00
C LEU A 91 20.21 30.08 1.75
N GLY A 92 20.07 29.11 0.82
CA GLY A 92 21.11 28.13 0.49
C GLY A 92 21.12 26.89 1.37
N ASN A 93 20.20 26.77 2.34
CA ASN A 93 20.09 25.58 3.19
C ASN A 93 19.63 24.37 2.37
N THR A 94 20.07 23.18 2.77
CA THR A 94 19.68 21.92 2.13
C THR A 94 18.88 21.05 3.08
N TYR A 95 17.91 20.34 2.52
CA TYR A 95 16.93 19.56 3.27
C TYR A 95 16.79 18.16 2.70
N ARG A 96 16.57 17.17 3.57
CA ARG A 96 16.29 15.78 3.17
C ARG A 96 15.27 15.14 4.10
N GLY A 97 14.28 14.47 3.52
CA GLY A 97 13.30 13.65 4.22
C GLY A 97 13.25 12.25 3.61
N ASN A 98 13.14 11.23 4.45
CA ASN A 98 12.85 9.88 4.00
C ASN A 98 11.82 9.27 4.96
N GLU A 99 10.85 8.56 4.42
CA GLU A 99 9.86 7.82 5.18
C GLU A 99 9.69 6.44 4.54
N ASN A 100 9.40 5.43 5.34
CA ASN A 100 8.81 4.20 4.85
C ASN A 100 7.80 3.68 5.87
N GLY A 101 6.86 2.87 5.42
CA GLY A 101 5.90 2.30 6.34
C GLY A 101 4.91 1.37 5.65
N THR A 102 4.04 0.81 6.48
CA THR A 102 2.91 0.00 6.05
C THR A 102 1.64 0.62 6.60
N LEU A 103 0.64 0.74 5.74
CA LEU A 103 -0.72 1.18 6.06
C LEU A 103 -1.66 0.00 5.82
N SER A 104 -2.54 -0.29 6.78
CA SER A 104 -3.59 -1.29 6.61
C SER A 104 -4.95 -0.68 6.93
N LEU A 105 -5.92 -0.87 6.04
CA LEU A 105 -7.26 -0.29 6.14
C LEU A 105 -8.33 -1.31 5.77
N ASN A 106 -9.45 -1.28 6.49
CA ASN A 106 -10.69 -1.89 6.04
C ASN A 106 -11.49 -0.84 5.28
N LEU A 107 -11.71 -1.10 4.00
CA LEU A 107 -12.39 -0.22 3.07
C LEU A 107 -13.78 -0.77 2.73
N THR A 108 -14.74 0.13 2.63
CA THR A 108 -16.03 -0.14 2.01
C THR A 108 -16.01 0.44 0.60
N ALA A 109 -16.40 -0.36 -0.40
CA ALA A 109 -16.43 0.09 -1.78
C ALA A 109 -17.27 1.37 -1.93
N GLY A 110 -16.75 2.34 -2.69
CA GLY A 110 -17.37 3.64 -2.91
C GLY A 110 -17.21 4.65 -1.76
N GLN A 111 -16.61 4.26 -0.62
CA GLN A 111 -16.31 5.18 0.47
C GLN A 111 -14.90 5.76 0.34
N THR A 112 -14.74 7.00 0.80
CA THR A 112 -13.46 7.71 0.81
C THR A 112 -12.90 7.75 2.22
N TYR A 113 -11.63 7.41 2.36
CA TYR A 113 -10.89 7.40 3.61
C TYR A 113 -9.81 8.47 3.59
N THR A 114 -9.75 9.28 4.64
CA THR A 114 -8.74 10.34 4.78
C THR A 114 -7.61 9.87 5.68
N ILE A 115 -6.38 10.02 5.21
CA ILE A 115 -5.16 9.60 5.90
C ILE A 115 -4.24 10.81 5.99
N THR A 116 -3.69 11.05 7.17
CA THR A 116 -2.64 12.05 7.36
C THR A 116 -1.31 11.36 7.58
N GLN A 117 -0.34 11.59 6.70
CA GLN A 117 1.05 11.19 6.86
C GLN A 117 1.88 12.38 7.34
N SER A 118 2.89 12.13 8.16
CA SER A 118 3.76 13.15 8.73
C SER A 118 5.21 12.69 8.68
N THR A 119 5.99 13.24 7.76
CA THR A 119 7.41 12.92 7.59
C THR A 119 8.29 14.01 8.17
N ARG A 120 9.34 13.63 8.91
CA ARG A 120 10.37 14.58 9.37
C ARG A 120 11.33 14.88 8.21
N VAL A 121 11.54 16.18 7.97
CA VAL A 121 12.53 16.68 7.02
C VAL A 121 13.65 17.33 7.81
N ILE A 122 14.87 16.89 7.53
CA ILE A 122 16.08 17.28 8.26
C ILE A 122 16.81 18.35 7.46
N GLY A 123 17.06 19.50 8.09
CA GLY A 123 17.92 20.56 7.57
C GLY A 123 19.40 20.23 7.80
N ARG A 124 20.29 20.71 6.93
CA ARG A 124 21.74 20.61 7.15
C ARG A 124 22.32 21.87 7.77
N GLY A 125 23.33 21.71 8.62
CA GLY A 125 24.02 22.82 9.26
C GLY A 125 23.14 23.50 10.30
N ALA A 126 23.00 24.82 10.21
CA ALA A 126 22.16 25.62 11.10
C ALA A 126 20.67 25.66 10.69
N ALA A 127 20.30 25.00 9.59
CA ALA A 127 18.93 24.97 9.11
C ALA A 127 18.02 24.18 10.05
N PRO A 128 16.80 24.68 10.38
CA PRO A 128 15.89 23.96 11.25
C PRO A 128 15.26 22.76 10.54
N ASP A 129 14.93 21.75 11.33
CA ASP A 129 14.08 20.64 10.89
C ASP A 129 12.61 21.05 10.90
N PHE A 130 11.80 20.36 10.11
CA PHE A 130 10.35 20.55 10.10
C PHE A 130 9.62 19.24 9.78
N ARG A 131 8.30 19.23 9.94
CA ARG A 131 7.46 18.10 9.53
C ARG A 131 6.64 18.44 8.30
N LEU A 132 6.73 17.58 7.29
CA LEU A 132 5.90 17.58 6.11
C LEU A 132 4.65 16.74 6.38
N LYS A 133 3.47 17.35 6.36
CA LYS A 133 2.18 16.69 6.53
C LYS A 133 1.46 16.58 5.20
N ALA A 134 1.14 15.36 4.77
CA ALA A 134 0.35 15.10 3.58
C ALA A 134 -1.02 14.53 3.97
N VAL A 135 -2.08 15.07 3.38
CA VAL A 135 -3.44 14.52 3.48
C VAL A 135 -3.75 13.79 2.19
N LEU A 136 -4.04 12.49 2.32
CA LEU A 136 -4.37 11.60 1.22
C LEU A 136 -5.82 11.16 1.36
N HIS A 137 -6.55 11.17 0.27
CA HIS A 137 -7.85 10.52 0.15
C HIS A 137 -7.70 9.24 -0.64
N VAL A 138 -8.17 8.15 -0.07
CA VAL A 138 -8.14 6.82 -0.69
C VAL A 138 -9.58 6.37 -0.89
N THR A 139 -9.91 6.01 -2.12
CA THR A 139 -11.21 5.46 -2.48
C THR A 139 -10.97 4.15 -3.23
N ALA A 140 -11.74 3.11 -2.90
CA ALA A 140 -11.76 1.87 -3.66
C ALA A 140 -13.11 1.76 -4.38
N ASN A 141 -13.11 1.42 -5.67
CA ASN A 141 -14.35 1.11 -6.37
C ASN A 141 -14.83 -0.32 -6.06
N ALA A 142 -16.00 -0.70 -6.60
CA ALA A 142 -16.60 -2.03 -6.37
C ALA A 142 -15.74 -3.20 -6.89
N GLN A 143 -14.83 -2.93 -7.83
CA GLN A 143 -13.90 -3.90 -8.40
C GLN A 143 -12.58 -3.99 -7.60
N GLY A 144 -12.47 -3.27 -6.47
CA GLY A 144 -11.24 -3.23 -5.66
C GLY A 144 -10.12 -2.39 -6.27
N VAL A 145 -10.39 -1.63 -7.34
CA VAL A 145 -9.41 -0.71 -7.92
C VAL A 145 -9.31 0.52 -7.03
N LEU A 146 -8.09 0.81 -6.58
CA LEU A 146 -7.80 1.97 -5.76
C LEU A 146 -7.61 3.21 -6.62
N THR A 147 -8.16 4.31 -6.14
CA THR A 147 -7.77 5.66 -6.53
C THR A 147 -7.31 6.39 -5.28
N SER A 148 -6.10 6.93 -5.31
CA SER A 148 -5.58 7.79 -4.24
C SER A 148 -5.26 9.18 -4.79
N VAL A 149 -5.62 10.21 -4.04
CA VAL A 149 -5.34 11.60 -4.40
C VAL A 149 -4.69 12.28 -3.20
N VAL A 150 -3.52 12.88 -3.43
CA VAL A 150 -2.89 13.78 -2.47
C VAL A 150 -3.57 15.14 -2.63
N GLU A 151 -4.43 15.53 -1.68
CA GLU A 151 -5.15 16.81 -1.75
C GLU A 151 -4.23 17.96 -1.32
N ARG A 152 -3.47 17.75 -0.24
CA ARG A 152 -2.81 18.86 0.46
C ARG A 152 -1.53 18.42 1.12
N VAL A 153 -0.47 19.18 0.84
CA VAL A 153 0.80 19.10 1.55
C VAL A 153 1.00 20.37 2.34
N ARG A 154 1.16 20.26 3.66
CA ARG A 154 1.45 21.36 4.58
C ARG A 154 2.76 21.10 5.30
N VAL A 155 3.36 22.16 5.79
CA VAL A 155 4.48 22.07 6.74
C VAL A 155 3.99 22.49 8.10
N SER A 156 4.39 21.73 9.11
CA SER A 156 4.38 22.18 10.50
C SER A 156 5.83 22.29 10.95
N ASP A 157 6.31 23.52 11.03
CA ASP A 157 7.47 23.93 11.78
C ASP A 157 7.02 24.46 13.15
N THR A 158 7.78 24.15 14.19
CA THR A 158 7.50 24.64 15.54
C THR A 158 8.24 25.95 15.70
N CYS A 159 7.49 27.04 15.62
CA CYS A 159 7.93 28.38 15.94
C CYS A 159 6.99 28.80 17.05
N GLY A 160 7.58 29.12 18.20
CA GLY A 160 6.90 29.23 19.49
C GLY A 160 5.58 30.00 19.44
#